data_AF-A0A1I7UIR4-F1
#
_entry.id   AF-A0A1I7UIR4-F1
#
_cell.length_a   1.000
_cell.length_b   1.000
_cell.length_c   1.000
_cell.angle_alpha   90.00
_cell.angle_beta   90.00
_cell.angle_gamma   90.00
#
_symmetry.space_group_name_H-M   'P 1'
#
loop_
_entity.id
_entity.type
_entity.pdbx_description
1 polymer ?
#
loop_
_entity_poly.entity_id
_entity_poly.type
_entity_poly.pdbx_seq_one_letter_code
_entity_poly.pdbx_strand_id
1 'polypeptide(L)'
;MHALGFEHQMSRIDRDKYLFINWANIKDDLEYNFYMVDDGQVMSVPYDYGSVMHYGAYHFAENPKIPSMVAYNPLFQYTIGNSQQPSFSDILAVNRLYNCTLTFEPKICNWHIKAPAGKRVELKIIKGGECNCYFTSLEINLGKFNSYGMTVCCYYFDNQVVLSEGNLVALRGFIRFDRLAVTLQYRAI
;
A
#
# COMPACT_ATOMS: atom_id res chain seq x y z
N MET A 1 -3.52 -12.15 -11.74
CA MET A 1 -2.15 -12.26 -11.20
C MET A 1 -1.78 -13.69 -10.86
N HIS A 2 -2.63 -14.49 -10.20
CA HIS A 2 -2.37 -15.94 -10.07
C HIS A 2 -2.02 -16.64 -11.39
N ALA A 3 -2.78 -16.39 -12.46
CA ALA A 3 -2.47 -16.92 -13.80
C ALA A 3 -1.12 -16.44 -14.40
N LEU A 4 -0.53 -15.37 -13.84
CA LEU A 4 0.79 -14.83 -14.21
C LEU A 4 1.91 -15.38 -13.30
N GLY A 5 1.62 -16.35 -12.43
CA GLY A 5 2.61 -16.99 -11.55
C GLY A 5 2.80 -16.34 -10.19
N PHE A 6 1.91 -15.44 -9.76
CA PHE A 6 2.02 -14.76 -8.47
C PHE A 6 1.14 -15.42 -7.40
N GLU A 7 1.75 -15.68 -6.25
CA GLU A 7 1.04 -16.08 -5.05
C GLU A 7 0.58 -14.88 -4.23
N HIS A 8 -0.21 -15.15 -3.19
CA HIS A 8 -0.69 -14.09 -2.33
C HIS A 8 0.46 -13.43 -1.55
N GLN A 9 0.34 -12.12 -1.35
CA GLN A 9 1.38 -11.32 -0.73
C GLN A 9 1.66 -11.72 0.74
N MET A 10 0.62 -12.14 1.48
CA MET A 10 0.76 -12.67 2.84
C MET A 10 1.23 -14.13 2.88
N SER A 11 1.52 -14.75 1.73
CA SER A 11 2.17 -16.06 1.68
C SER A 11 3.68 -15.95 1.51
N ARG A 12 4.27 -14.75 1.41
CA ARG A 12 5.73 -14.63 1.29
C ARG A 12 6.48 -15.20 2.50
N ILE A 13 7.64 -15.79 2.25
CA ILE A 13 8.55 -16.32 3.28
C ILE A 13 9.04 -15.27 4.29
N ASP A 14 9.00 -13.98 3.94
CA ASP A 14 9.44 -12.88 4.80
C ASP A 14 8.28 -12.14 5.48
N ARG A 15 7.02 -12.59 5.32
CA ARG A 15 5.83 -11.89 5.83
C ARG A 15 5.86 -11.67 7.34
N ASP A 16 6.49 -12.57 8.10
CA ASP A 16 6.47 -12.53 9.57
C ASP A 16 7.31 -11.37 10.12
N LYS A 17 7.99 -10.61 9.25
CA LYS A 17 8.59 -9.30 9.57
C LYS A 17 7.57 -8.14 9.52
N TYR A 18 6.41 -8.36 8.91
CA TYR A 18 5.40 -7.35 8.56
C TYR A 18 4.04 -7.63 9.20
N LEU A 19 3.68 -8.91 9.34
CA LEU A 19 2.41 -9.37 9.85
C LEU A 19 2.57 -10.31 11.05
N PHE A 20 1.57 -10.27 11.91
CA PHE A 20 1.22 -11.33 12.85
C PHE A 20 -0.01 -12.08 12.32
N ILE A 21 0.09 -13.41 12.24
CA ILE A 21 -1.01 -14.30 11.86
C ILE A 21 -1.61 -14.89 13.14
N ASN A 22 -2.90 -14.64 13.37
CA ASN A 22 -3.64 -15.16 14.51
C ASN A 22 -4.21 -16.55 14.19
N TRP A 23 -3.36 -17.57 14.22
CA TRP A 23 -3.71 -18.96 13.93
C TRP A 23 -4.91 -19.46 14.76
N ALA A 24 -5.00 -19.08 16.03
CA ALA A 24 -6.11 -19.45 16.91
C ALA A 24 -7.48 -18.86 16.50
N ASN A 25 -7.51 -17.94 15.55
CA ASN A 25 -8.72 -17.33 15.02
C ASN A 25 -8.85 -17.55 13.50
N ILE A 26 -8.17 -18.55 12.95
CA ILE A 26 -8.38 -19.00 11.56
C ILE A 26 -9.21 -20.28 11.60
N LYS A 27 -10.15 -20.43 10.67
CA LYS A 27 -10.93 -21.66 10.52
C LYS A 27 -10.01 -22.86 10.27
N ASP A 28 -10.16 -23.92 11.05
CA ASP A 28 -9.30 -25.12 11.02
C ASP A 28 -9.12 -25.71 9.61
N ASP A 29 -10.18 -25.72 8.79
CA ASP A 29 -10.17 -26.26 7.44
C ASP A 29 -9.55 -25.31 6.39
N LEU A 30 -9.14 -24.10 6.79
CA LEU A 30 -8.66 -23.04 5.90
C LEU A 30 -7.27 -22.50 6.28
N GLU A 31 -6.59 -23.07 7.28
CA GLU A 31 -5.22 -22.69 7.68
C GLU A 31 -4.23 -22.71 6.52
N TYR A 32 -4.40 -23.63 5.57
CA TYR A 32 -3.53 -23.78 4.41
C TYR A 32 -3.46 -22.52 3.53
N ASN A 33 -4.47 -21.65 3.58
CA ASN A 33 -4.47 -20.37 2.87
C ASN A 33 -3.44 -19.37 3.42
N PHE A 34 -2.92 -19.62 4.61
CA PHE A 34 -1.91 -18.80 5.29
C PHE A 34 -0.55 -19.48 5.31
N TYR A 35 -0.32 -20.55 4.56
CA TYR A 35 1.01 -21.15 4.48
C TYR A 35 1.96 -20.25 3.68
N MET A 36 3.22 -20.22 4.10
CA MET A 36 4.26 -19.51 3.37
C MET A 36 4.65 -20.31 2.14
N VAL A 37 4.90 -19.60 1.04
CA VAL A 37 5.35 -20.13 -0.24
C VAL A 37 6.68 -19.47 -0.57
N ASP A 38 7.68 -20.30 -0.86
CA ASP A 38 8.95 -19.85 -1.43
C ASP A 38 8.82 -19.81 -2.94
N ASP A 39 8.38 -18.66 -3.47
CA ASP A 39 8.21 -18.49 -4.92
C ASP A 39 9.49 -18.02 -5.63
N GLY A 40 10.56 -17.68 -4.90
CA GLY A 40 11.84 -17.15 -5.43
C GLY A 40 11.76 -15.89 -6.30
N GLN A 41 10.57 -15.46 -6.74
CA GLN A 41 10.31 -14.49 -7.80
C GLN A 41 9.79 -13.15 -7.24
N VAL A 42 8.99 -13.19 -6.16
CA VAL A 42 8.35 -12.03 -5.53
C VAL A 42 9.28 -11.33 -4.51
N MET A 43 10.40 -11.96 -4.15
CA MET A 43 11.43 -11.37 -3.28
C MET A 43 12.22 -10.22 -3.94
N SER A 44 12.07 -10.00 -5.24
CA SER A 44 12.73 -8.87 -5.92
C SER A 44 12.13 -7.52 -5.53
N VAL A 45 10.88 -7.48 -5.04
CA VAL A 45 10.19 -6.25 -4.61
C VAL A 45 9.95 -6.25 -3.08
N PRO A 46 9.97 -5.08 -2.42
CA PRO A 46 9.63 -4.97 -1.00
C PRO A 46 8.25 -5.54 -0.68
N TYR A 47 8.00 -5.90 0.58
CA TYR A 47 6.67 -6.32 1.03
C TYR A 47 5.64 -5.21 0.81
N ASP A 48 4.46 -5.58 0.34
CA ASP A 48 3.39 -4.67 -0.06
C ASP A 48 2.10 -4.88 0.71
N TYR A 49 1.80 -4.02 1.69
CA TYR A 49 0.49 -4.08 2.35
C TYR A 49 -0.68 -3.74 1.41
N GLY A 50 -0.42 -2.98 0.34
CA GLY A 50 -1.40 -2.56 -0.67
C GLY A 50 -1.37 -3.39 -1.94
N SER A 51 -0.77 -4.58 -1.95
CA SER A 51 -0.81 -5.45 -3.13
C SER A 51 -2.24 -5.91 -3.36
N VAL A 52 -2.66 -6.00 -4.63
CA VAL A 52 -3.94 -6.62 -5.01
C VAL A 52 -3.98 -8.11 -4.66
N MET A 53 -2.81 -8.70 -4.38
CA MET A 53 -2.63 -10.09 -3.94
C MET A 53 -2.62 -10.23 -2.42
N HIS A 54 -2.81 -9.16 -1.65
CA HIS A 54 -2.85 -9.23 -0.19
C HIS A 54 -4.28 -9.51 0.31
N TYR A 55 -4.44 -10.48 1.21
CA TYR A 55 -5.72 -10.69 1.90
C TYR A 55 -6.08 -9.57 2.88
N GLY A 56 -7.38 -9.43 3.14
CA GLY A 56 -7.88 -8.53 4.17
C GLY A 56 -7.67 -9.09 5.58
N ALA A 57 -7.61 -8.18 6.56
CA ALA A 57 -7.33 -8.47 7.96
C ALA A 57 -8.22 -9.55 8.62
N TYR A 58 -9.42 -9.77 8.10
CA TYR A 58 -10.44 -10.67 8.66
C TYR A 58 -10.73 -11.88 7.76
N HIS A 59 -9.97 -12.08 6.67
CA HIS A 59 -10.17 -13.23 5.80
C HIS A 59 -10.02 -14.53 6.60
N PHE A 60 -10.94 -15.46 6.37
CA PHE A 60 -10.99 -16.79 7.00
C PHE A 60 -10.99 -16.79 8.54
N ALA A 61 -11.35 -15.67 9.16
CA ALA A 61 -11.45 -15.59 10.61
C ALA A 61 -12.57 -16.51 11.13
N GLU A 62 -12.29 -17.25 12.20
CA GLU A 62 -13.28 -18.04 12.95
C GLU A 62 -14.28 -17.09 13.64
N ASN A 63 -13.77 -16.14 14.41
CA ASN A 63 -14.55 -15.02 14.91
C ASN A 63 -14.37 -13.79 14.00
N PRO A 64 -15.39 -13.36 13.24
CA PRO A 64 -15.28 -12.26 12.28
C PRO A 64 -15.06 -10.88 12.93
N LYS A 65 -15.16 -10.78 14.27
CA LYS A 65 -14.87 -9.54 15.02
C LYS A 65 -13.40 -9.41 15.41
N ILE A 66 -12.60 -10.46 15.24
CA ILE A 66 -11.18 -10.50 15.57
C ILE A 66 -10.41 -10.67 14.25
N PRO A 67 -9.36 -9.89 13.98
CA PRO A 67 -8.57 -10.08 12.76
C PRO A 67 -7.81 -11.42 12.81
N SER A 68 -7.78 -12.12 11.68
CA SER A 68 -6.88 -13.26 11.44
C SER A 68 -5.46 -12.80 11.12
N MET A 69 -5.29 -11.54 10.66
CA MET A 69 -3.99 -10.94 10.37
C MET A 69 -3.89 -9.51 10.91
N VAL A 70 -2.77 -9.22 11.56
CA VAL A 70 -2.45 -7.92 12.13
C VAL A 70 -1.12 -7.42 11.56
N ALA A 71 -1.11 -6.23 10.95
CA ALA A 71 0.11 -5.56 10.53
C ALA A 71 0.84 -4.99 11.76
N TYR A 72 2.15 -5.24 11.86
CA TYR A 72 2.96 -4.69 12.97
C TYR A 72 3.00 -3.16 12.95
N ASN A 73 2.96 -2.56 11.76
CA ASN A 73 2.78 -1.12 11.64
C ASN A 73 1.27 -0.81 11.51
N PRO A 74 0.66 -0.16 12.52
CA PRO A 74 -0.78 0.08 12.56
C PRO A 74 -1.27 0.99 11.43
N LEU A 75 -0.39 1.80 10.84
CA LEU A 75 -0.73 2.64 9.68
C LEU A 75 -1.14 1.81 8.46
N PHE A 76 -0.71 0.54 8.37
CA PHE A 76 -1.00 -0.35 7.24
C PHE A 76 -2.10 -1.38 7.52
N GLN A 77 -2.66 -1.41 8.74
CA GLN A 77 -3.72 -2.38 9.09
C GLN A 77 -4.96 -2.25 8.20
N TYR A 78 -5.28 -1.03 7.79
CA TYR A 78 -6.40 -0.75 6.89
C TYR A 78 -5.98 -0.72 5.41
N THR A 79 -4.71 -1.00 5.10
CA THR A 79 -4.23 -1.10 3.72
C THR A 79 -4.41 -2.51 3.19
N ILE A 80 -4.17 -3.52 4.02
CA ILE A 80 -4.25 -4.93 3.62
C ILE A 80 -5.65 -5.33 3.12
N GLY A 81 -5.70 -5.93 1.93
CA GLY A 81 -6.93 -6.39 1.30
C GLY A 81 -7.88 -5.32 0.78
N ASN A 82 -7.48 -4.04 0.75
CA ASN A 82 -8.31 -2.95 0.23
C ASN A 82 -7.98 -2.53 -1.21
N SER A 83 -6.99 -3.17 -1.84
CA SER A 83 -6.56 -2.85 -3.21
C SER A 83 -7.47 -3.46 -4.27
N GLN A 84 -7.76 -2.68 -5.31
CA GLN A 84 -8.66 -3.05 -6.41
C GLN A 84 -7.94 -3.17 -7.76
N GLN A 85 -6.68 -2.74 -7.78
CA GLN A 85 -5.82 -2.76 -8.93
C GLN A 85 -4.43 -3.17 -8.48
N PRO A 86 -3.63 -3.77 -9.38
CA PRO A 86 -2.23 -4.03 -9.12
C PRO A 86 -1.53 -2.77 -8.60
N SER A 87 -0.86 -2.90 -7.47
CA SER A 87 0.03 -1.86 -6.96
C SER A 87 1.21 -1.66 -7.91
N PHE A 88 2.03 -0.65 -7.66
CA PHE A 88 3.27 -0.53 -8.42
C PHE A 88 4.24 -1.69 -8.15
N SER A 89 4.27 -2.31 -6.95
CA SER A 89 5.08 -3.55 -6.76
C SER A 89 4.51 -4.69 -7.58
N ASP A 90 3.20 -4.84 -7.64
CA ASP A 90 2.57 -5.91 -8.43
C ASP A 90 2.98 -5.79 -9.91
N ILE A 91 2.88 -4.58 -10.47
CA ILE A 91 3.27 -4.29 -11.85
C ILE A 91 4.79 -4.47 -12.03
N LEU A 92 5.60 -3.98 -11.10
CA LEU A 92 7.05 -4.10 -11.15
C LEU A 92 7.49 -5.56 -11.09
N ALA A 93 6.86 -6.37 -10.24
CA ALA A 93 7.16 -7.78 -10.10
C ALA A 93 6.78 -8.55 -11.37
N VAL A 94 5.62 -8.27 -11.98
CA VAL A 94 5.23 -8.81 -13.30
C VAL A 94 6.25 -8.41 -14.36
N ASN A 95 6.60 -7.13 -14.44
CA ASN A 95 7.55 -6.64 -15.44
C ASN A 95 8.94 -7.28 -15.30
N ARG A 96 9.40 -7.49 -14.06
CA ARG A 96 10.68 -8.19 -13.80
C ARG A 96 10.60 -9.67 -14.13
N LEU A 97 9.50 -10.34 -13.81
CA LEU A 97 9.33 -11.76 -14.09
C LEU A 97 9.29 -12.04 -15.60
N TYR A 98 8.60 -11.20 -16.36
CA TYR A 98 8.42 -11.37 -17.80
C TYR A 98 9.40 -10.54 -18.66
N ASN A 99 10.43 -9.95 -18.04
CA ASN A 99 11.42 -9.09 -18.69
C ASN A 99 10.77 -8.02 -19.59
N CYS A 100 9.68 -7.41 -19.13
CA CYS A 100 8.98 -6.38 -19.87
C CYS A 100 9.85 -5.12 -19.94
N THR A 101 10.43 -4.86 -21.12
CA THR A 101 11.16 -3.64 -21.42
C THR A 101 10.27 -2.70 -22.20
N LEU A 102 9.57 -1.80 -21.51
CA LEU A 102 8.86 -0.70 -22.16
C LEU A 102 9.24 0.64 -21.54
N THR A 103 9.67 1.55 -22.39
CA THR A 103 9.75 2.99 -22.15
C THR A 103 8.35 3.56 -22.34
N PHE A 104 7.57 3.69 -21.28
CA PHE A 104 6.31 4.43 -21.33
C PHE A 104 6.18 5.29 -20.07
N GLU A 105 5.98 6.59 -20.26
CA GLU A 105 5.61 7.50 -19.19
C GLU A 105 4.08 7.49 -19.04
N PRO A 106 3.52 6.89 -17.99
CA PRO A 106 2.10 7.01 -17.73
C PRO A 106 1.78 8.47 -17.38
N LYS A 107 0.80 9.08 -18.06
CA LYS A 107 0.20 10.34 -17.64
C LYS A 107 -0.65 10.11 -16.39
N ILE A 108 0.00 10.21 -15.24
CA ILE A 108 -0.61 10.29 -13.91
C ILE A 108 -0.31 11.69 -13.36
N CYS A 109 -1.27 12.30 -12.67
CA CYS A 109 -1.01 13.53 -11.91
C CYS A 109 -0.12 13.18 -10.71
N ASN A 110 1.20 13.35 -10.90
CA ASN A 110 2.19 13.22 -9.86
C ASN A 110 2.64 14.61 -9.44
N TRP A 111 2.65 14.87 -8.14
CA TRP A 111 3.24 16.07 -7.57
C TRP A 111 4.46 15.69 -6.75
N HIS A 112 5.54 16.47 -6.90
CA HIS A 112 6.75 16.31 -6.11
C HIS A 112 6.95 17.55 -5.24
N ILE A 113 7.04 17.35 -3.92
CA ILE A 113 7.40 18.39 -2.98
C ILE A 113 8.85 18.14 -2.56
N LYS A 114 9.73 19.06 -2.93
CA LYS A 114 11.17 18.94 -2.68
C LYS A 114 11.63 20.01 -1.69
N ALA A 115 12.23 19.58 -0.59
CA ALA A 115 12.93 20.43 0.36
C ALA A 115 14.42 20.57 -0.05
N PRO A 116 15.13 21.60 0.47
CA PRO A 116 16.58 21.71 0.33
C PRO A 116 17.31 20.44 0.81
N ALA A 117 18.52 20.22 0.32
CA ALA A 117 19.34 19.08 0.76
C ALA A 117 19.55 19.13 2.29
N GLY A 118 19.39 17.99 2.96
CA GLY A 118 19.49 17.88 4.42
C GLY A 118 18.26 18.32 5.21
N LYS A 119 17.19 18.77 4.53
CA LYS A 119 15.90 19.15 5.14
C LYS A 119 14.84 18.09 4.89
N ARG A 120 13.84 18.02 5.78
CA ARG A 120 12.66 17.15 5.63
C ARG A 120 11.45 18.00 5.23
N VAL A 121 10.42 17.35 4.70
CA VAL A 121 9.13 17.95 4.36
C VAL A 121 8.14 17.56 5.45
N GLU A 122 7.65 18.54 6.19
CA GLU A 122 6.47 18.38 7.02
C GLU A 122 5.24 18.66 6.16
N LEU A 123 4.29 17.72 6.13
CA LEU A 123 3.09 17.78 5.32
C LEU A 123 1.87 17.64 6.22
N LYS A 124 1.00 18.65 6.21
CA LYS A 124 -0.29 18.67 6.90
C LYS A 124 -1.40 18.44 5.89
N ILE A 125 -2.17 17.39 6.11
CA ILE A 125 -3.38 17.09 5.36
C ILE A 125 -4.49 17.95 5.95
N ILE A 126 -4.86 19.03 5.27
CA ILE A 126 -5.95 19.91 5.73
C ILE A 126 -7.30 19.24 5.46
N LYS A 127 -7.43 18.59 4.30
CA LYS A 127 -8.65 17.88 3.89
C LYS A 127 -8.30 16.66 3.02
N GLY A 128 -8.64 15.46 3.48
CA GLY A 128 -8.26 14.13 2.94
C GLY A 128 -9.12 13.59 1.79
N GLY A 129 -9.93 14.42 1.16
CA GLY A 129 -10.83 14.02 0.05
C GLY A 129 -12.15 13.40 0.52
N GLU A 130 -12.98 12.98 -0.43
CA GLU A 130 -14.29 12.38 -0.15
C GLU A 130 -14.18 10.92 0.31
N CYS A 131 -15.14 10.46 1.09
CA CYS A 131 -15.16 9.09 1.62
C CYS A 131 -15.66 8.11 0.58
N ASN A 132 -14.78 7.66 -0.30
CA ASN A 132 -14.92 6.43 -1.07
C ASN A 132 -13.58 6.11 -1.75
N CYS A 133 -12.66 5.52 -0.99
CA CYS A 133 -11.28 5.24 -1.44
C CYS A 133 -11.22 4.39 -2.72
N TYR A 134 -12.32 3.69 -3.03
CA TYR A 134 -12.52 2.89 -4.23
C TYR A 134 -12.69 3.75 -5.51
N PHE A 135 -13.21 4.97 -5.39
CA PHE A 135 -13.46 5.86 -6.52
C PHE A 135 -12.45 7.01 -6.63
N THR A 136 -11.98 7.57 -5.52
CA THR A 136 -10.97 8.63 -5.50
C THR A 136 -10.05 8.47 -4.27
N SER A 137 -8.74 8.62 -4.49
CA SER A 137 -7.75 8.57 -3.39
C SER A 137 -6.46 9.30 -3.75
N LEU A 138 -5.71 9.71 -2.73
CA LEU A 138 -4.38 10.31 -2.88
C LEU A 138 -3.35 9.41 -2.19
N GLU A 139 -2.38 8.91 -2.93
CA GLU A 139 -1.24 8.17 -2.38
C GLU A 139 -0.09 9.16 -2.07
N ILE A 140 0.43 9.14 -0.83
CA ILE A 140 1.51 10.01 -0.36
C ILE A 140 2.75 9.17 -0.03
N ASN A 141 3.80 9.29 -0.83
CA ASN A 141 5.10 8.69 -0.56
C ASN A 141 6.03 9.67 0.15
N LEU A 142 6.44 9.32 1.38
CA LEU A 142 7.20 10.17 2.29
C LEU A 142 8.72 10.12 2.09
N GLY A 143 9.24 9.59 0.98
CA GLY A 143 10.68 9.65 0.65
C GLY A 143 11.43 8.34 0.82
N LYS A 144 10.79 7.30 1.37
CA LYS A 144 11.10 5.93 1.02
C LYS A 144 10.26 5.59 -0.20
N PHE A 145 10.82 5.82 -1.39
CA PHE A 145 10.22 5.44 -2.68
C PHE A 145 10.15 3.92 -2.88
N ASN A 146 9.74 3.21 -1.84
CA ASN A 146 9.17 1.89 -1.94
C ASN A 146 7.87 2.03 -2.73
N SER A 147 7.49 0.93 -3.34
CA SER A 147 6.47 0.79 -4.37
C SER A 147 5.04 1.29 -4.06
N TYR A 148 4.74 1.83 -2.87
CA TYR A 148 3.43 2.39 -2.47
C TYR A 148 3.61 3.40 -1.33
N GLY A 149 2.95 4.54 -1.45
CA GLY A 149 2.76 5.51 -0.38
C GLY A 149 1.54 5.22 0.51
N MET A 150 1.31 6.10 1.48
CA MET A 150 0.12 6.10 2.33
C MET A 150 -1.10 6.55 1.54
N THR A 151 -2.13 5.71 1.45
CA THR A 151 -3.40 6.07 0.80
C THR A 151 -4.25 6.95 1.72
N VAL A 152 -4.42 8.19 1.30
CA VAL A 152 -5.27 9.20 1.92
C VAL A 152 -6.59 9.26 1.16
N CYS A 153 -7.65 8.96 1.88
CA CYS A 153 -9.03 9.07 1.43
C CYS A 153 -9.90 9.22 2.68
N CYS A 154 -11.00 9.97 2.57
CA CYS A 154 -11.92 10.27 3.67
C CYS A 154 -11.34 11.23 4.74
N TYR A 155 -12.24 11.71 5.61
CA TYR A 155 -11.97 12.76 6.62
C TYR A 155 -11.05 12.31 7.77
N TYR A 156 -10.75 11.01 7.91
CA TYR A 156 -9.90 10.49 8.99
C TYR A 156 -8.46 11.04 8.95
N PHE A 157 -8.02 11.47 7.77
CA PHE A 157 -6.72 12.10 7.58
C PHE A 157 -6.75 13.63 7.75
N ASP A 158 -7.92 14.21 7.98
CA ASP A 158 -8.05 15.65 8.17
C ASP A 158 -7.26 16.10 9.41
N ASN A 159 -6.52 17.19 9.24
CA ASN A 159 -5.59 17.76 10.22
C ASN A 159 -4.42 16.87 10.66
N GLN A 160 -4.17 15.73 10.00
CA GLN A 160 -2.98 14.95 10.29
C GLN A 160 -1.71 15.61 9.74
N VAL A 161 -0.62 15.49 10.50
CA VAL A 161 0.71 15.95 10.11
C VAL A 161 1.60 14.73 9.96
N VAL A 162 2.22 14.61 8.79
CA VAL A 162 3.19 13.56 8.46
C VAL A 162 4.53 14.18 8.09
N LEU A 163 5.60 13.50 8.47
CA LEU A 163 6.96 13.98 8.25
C LEU A 163 7.68 13.04 7.28
N SER A 164 8.21 13.59 6.18
CA SER A 164 8.96 12.82 5.19
C SER A 164 10.24 12.26 5.78
N GLU A 165 10.73 11.12 5.29
CA GLU A 165 12.01 10.55 5.69
C GLU A 165 13.20 11.25 5.04
N GLY A 166 13.03 11.72 3.80
CA GLY A 166 14.04 12.45 3.05
C GLY A 166 13.60 13.86 2.69
N ASN A 167 14.28 14.47 1.73
CA ASN A 167 13.95 15.81 1.23
C ASN A 167 12.95 15.80 0.06
N LEU A 168 12.33 14.66 -0.24
CA LEU A 168 11.39 14.51 -1.35
C LEU A 168 10.15 13.76 -0.87
N VAL A 169 8.99 14.30 -1.21
CA VAL A 169 7.67 13.66 -1.07
C VAL A 169 7.05 13.57 -2.45
N ALA A 170 6.52 12.39 -2.81
CA ALA A 170 5.72 12.22 -4.01
C ALA A 170 4.25 12.03 -3.64
N LEU A 171 3.37 12.70 -4.38
CA LEU A 171 1.94 12.59 -4.26
C LEU A 171 1.40 12.05 -5.58
N ARG A 172 0.55 11.03 -5.52
CA ARG A 172 -0.06 10.41 -6.68
C ARG A 172 -1.57 10.38 -6.49
N GLY A 173 -2.30 11.10 -7.35
CA GLY A 173 -3.75 11.09 -7.33
C GLY A 173 -4.34 9.93 -8.14
N PHE A 174 -5.36 9.26 -7.59
CA PHE A 174 -6.18 8.27 -8.27
C PHE A 174 -7.64 8.76 -8.37
N ILE A 175 -8.20 8.72 -9.59
CA ILE A 175 -9.56 9.20 -9.90
C ILE A 175 -10.23 8.19 -10.84
N ARG A 176 -11.43 7.72 -10.48
CA ARG A 176 -12.20 6.75 -11.30
C ARG A 176 -13.47 7.31 -11.93
N PHE A 177 -14.22 8.19 -11.26
CA PHE A 177 -15.49 8.73 -11.78
C PHE A 177 -15.68 10.23 -11.55
N ASP A 178 -15.38 10.75 -10.35
CA ASP A 178 -15.57 12.16 -9.98
C ASP A 178 -14.25 12.95 -9.97
N ARG A 179 -14.11 13.91 -9.05
CA ARG A 179 -12.92 14.74 -8.84
C ARG A 179 -12.20 14.34 -7.54
N LEU A 180 -10.87 14.32 -7.55
CA LEU A 180 -10.08 14.29 -6.32
C LEU A 180 -9.80 15.73 -5.88
N ALA A 181 -10.32 16.11 -4.70
CA ALA A 181 -10.06 17.40 -4.08
C ALA A 181 -9.42 17.20 -2.70
N VAL A 182 -8.10 17.37 -2.63
CA VAL A 182 -7.33 17.30 -1.37
C VAL A 182 -6.70 18.67 -1.13
N THR A 183 -6.69 19.11 0.12
CA THR A 183 -5.97 20.32 0.52
C THR A 183 -4.81 19.93 1.42
N LEU A 184 -3.61 20.32 1.03
CA LEU A 184 -2.38 20.03 1.75
C LEU A 184 -1.65 21.34 2.05
N GLN A 185 -1.03 21.41 3.21
CA GLN A 185 -0.04 22.44 3.54
C GLN A 185 1.29 21.75 3.78
N TYR A 186 2.38 22.33 3.32
CA TYR A 186 3.71 21.77 3.51
C TYR A 186 4.73 22.85 3.86
N ARG A 187 5.78 22.45 4.58
CA ARG A 187 6.96 23.28 4.83
C ARG A 187 8.21 22.42 4.91
N ALA A 188 9.35 23.02 4.58
CA ALA A 188 10.65 22.42 4.85
C ALA A 188 11.01 22.63 6.32
N ILE A 189 11.50 21.58 6.99
CA ILE A 189 12.03 21.64 8.36
C ILE A 189 13.48 21.16 8.42
#